data_AF-A0A6Q2WYR5-F1
#
_entry.id   AF-A0A6Q2WYR5-F1
#
_cell.length_a   1.000
_cell.length_b   1.000
_cell.length_c   1.000
_cell.angle_alpha   90.00
_cell.angle_beta   90.00
_cell.angle_gamma   90.00
#
_symmetry.space_group_name_H-M   'P 1'
#
loop_
_entity.id
_entity.type
_entity.pdbx_description
1 polymer ?
#
loop_
_entity_poly.entity_id
_entity_poly.type
_entity_poly.pdbx_seq_one_letter_code
_entity_poly.pdbx_strand_id
1 'polypeptide(L)'
;MYCCSVQESKMDYKRRFLLGGSKQKVQQHQQFQMPELSRTLSAPLGSTCSPTSPMSVSTGVGMPGSCHPPQSNATTAVADIQQGISKYLDALNVFCRASAFLTDLFSSVFRNSHYSKAAMQLKDVQEHVMEAASRLTAAIKPEIAKMLMELSAGAANFKDQNDFSLQDVEVLGRCFLTVMQVHFQFLSQALQKVQPVAQSCLAEALAQAQERRSSARSQSSCPGPLSELEEASRSWKCAAEATGRLRERGRDGCLAGIQVQQLFCSNNPNIPDHHLKELNVKIDNALQAYKAALESMGHSEYALKAGFHLNPKSVEAALQGCCSEAEAQQAGRMQTISQPIQCELPTIPVQIGSHFLKGVSFNESAAENLKLKTHTMLQLIKEAVGQNGVTPRDDSPVTEVLNQVCPSSWRMACKTAVQLLFAQAGLVVVDTAQIENKEAYAPQITLEGSRVVVQVPSTWCLKEDPATMSLLQRSLDPEKTLVYVYFLMHFLF
;
A
#
# COMPACT_ATOMS: atom_id res chain seq x y z
N MET A 1 -13.75 -29.35 51.41
CA MET A 1 -13.47 -30.38 50.39
C MET A 1 -14.55 -30.28 49.30
N TYR A 2 -14.11 -30.18 48.02
CA TYR A 2 -14.63 -30.83 46.80
C TYR A 2 -16.07 -31.41 46.79
N CYS A 3 -16.91 -31.40 45.74
CA CYS A 3 -16.83 -30.95 44.33
C CYS A 3 -18.20 -31.17 43.62
N CYS A 4 -18.43 -30.48 42.48
CA CYS A 4 -19.18 -30.85 41.25
C CYS A 4 -20.69 -31.20 41.32
N SER A 5 -21.57 -30.87 40.36
CA SER A 5 -21.43 -30.49 38.92
C SER A 5 -22.75 -29.91 38.39
N VAL A 6 -22.70 -28.87 37.55
CA VAL A 6 -23.79 -28.48 36.63
C VAL A 6 -23.17 -28.18 35.27
N GLN A 7 -23.70 -28.83 34.24
CA GLN A 7 -23.15 -28.90 32.88
C GLN A 7 -23.63 -27.70 32.06
N GLU A 8 -22.72 -26.77 31.78
CA GLU A 8 -22.90 -25.63 30.85
C GLU A 8 -22.66 -26.09 29.40
N SER A 9 -23.69 -26.00 28.55
CA SER A 9 -23.59 -26.16 27.09
C SER A 9 -24.18 -24.93 26.39
N LYS A 10 -23.54 -23.78 26.59
CA LYS A 10 -23.77 -22.57 25.79
C LYS A 10 -22.42 -22.16 25.23
N MET A 11 -22.03 -22.75 24.10
CA MET A 11 -20.77 -22.45 23.42
C MET A 11 -20.69 -20.94 23.13
N ASP A 12 -19.62 -20.38 23.68
CA ASP A 12 -19.34 -18.97 23.88
C ASP A 12 -19.02 -18.28 22.53
N TYR A 13 -20.05 -17.75 21.84
CA TYR A 13 -19.89 -16.94 20.62
C TYR A 13 -18.94 -15.75 20.82
N LYS A 14 -18.74 -15.33 22.08
CA LYS A 14 -17.79 -14.28 22.50
C LYS A 14 -16.33 -14.64 22.21
N ARG A 15 -15.97 -15.94 22.15
CA ARG A 15 -14.59 -16.38 21.88
C ARG A 15 -14.18 -16.33 20.41
N ARG A 16 -15.13 -16.38 19.47
CA ARG A 16 -14.82 -16.29 18.02
C ARG A 16 -14.25 -14.94 17.61
N PHE A 17 -14.58 -13.87 18.33
CA PHE A 17 -14.00 -12.54 18.12
C PHE A 17 -12.64 -12.32 18.81
N LEU A 18 -12.28 -13.15 19.81
CA LEU A 18 -11.15 -12.92 20.72
C LEU A 18 -9.95 -13.87 20.55
N LEU A 19 -10.08 -14.97 19.80
CA LEU A 19 -9.01 -15.98 19.66
C LEU A 19 -8.31 -15.94 18.29
N GLY A 20 -7.74 -14.79 17.95
CA GLY A 20 -6.76 -14.65 16.85
C GLY A 20 -5.38 -14.18 17.33
N GLY A 21 -5.08 -14.30 18.63
CA GLY A 21 -3.81 -13.86 19.20
C GLY A 21 -2.83 -15.03 19.36
N SER A 22 -2.04 -15.35 18.33
CA SER A 22 -0.80 -16.11 18.56
C SER A 22 0.27 -15.13 19.06
N LYS A 23 0.61 -15.21 20.34
CA LYS A 23 1.87 -14.66 20.86
C LYS A 23 2.92 -15.76 20.76
N GLN A 24 3.85 -15.67 19.82
CA GLN A 24 5.12 -16.39 19.92
C GLN A 24 6.30 -15.44 19.71
N LYS A 25 7.19 -15.50 20.70
CA LYS A 25 8.46 -14.80 20.84
C LYS A 25 9.49 -15.62 20.06
N VAL A 26 10.19 -15.04 19.08
CA VAL A 26 11.38 -15.67 18.49
C VAL A 26 12.54 -14.68 18.48
N GLN A 27 13.69 -15.22 18.86
CA GLN A 27 14.94 -14.58 19.21
C GLN A 27 15.77 -14.28 17.96
N GLN A 28 16.53 -13.18 18.02
CA GLN A 28 17.44 -12.61 17.01
C GLN A 28 18.18 -13.62 16.11
N HIS A 29 18.42 -13.27 14.84
CA HIS A 29 19.77 -13.27 14.24
C HIS A 29 19.88 -12.38 12.97
N GLN A 30 20.90 -11.51 13.02
CA GLN A 30 21.75 -10.88 11.98
C GLN A 30 21.16 -9.98 10.87
N GLN A 31 21.57 -8.71 10.98
CA GLN A 31 21.37 -7.56 10.09
C GLN A 31 22.07 -7.71 8.74
N PHE A 32 21.39 -7.33 7.66
CA PHE A 32 22.01 -6.71 6.49
C PHE A 32 21.55 -5.25 6.41
N GLN A 33 22.51 -4.33 6.39
CA GLN A 33 22.32 -2.89 6.44
C GLN A 33 22.47 -2.34 5.01
N MET A 34 21.41 -1.74 4.45
CA MET A 34 21.47 -0.98 3.20
C MET A 34 21.51 0.53 3.51
N PRO A 35 22.40 1.34 2.90
CA PRO A 35 22.46 2.77 3.16
C PRO A 35 21.35 3.57 2.46
N GLU A 36 20.78 4.53 3.19
CA GLU A 36 19.78 5.50 2.73
C GLU A 36 20.37 6.53 1.76
N LEU A 37 19.71 6.74 0.62
CA LEU A 37 20.11 7.66 -0.43
C LEU A 37 19.22 8.91 -0.40
N SER A 38 19.41 9.77 0.60
CA SER A 38 18.72 11.06 0.66
C SER A 38 19.42 12.03 1.62
N ARG A 39 20.42 12.78 1.12
CA ARG A 39 20.74 14.17 1.49
C ARG A 39 21.95 14.65 0.70
N THR A 40 21.94 15.95 0.35
CA THR A 40 23.04 16.76 -0.22
C THR A 40 23.17 16.81 -1.75
N LEU A 41 22.23 17.50 -2.40
CA LEU A 41 22.53 18.33 -3.58
C LEU A 41 22.74 19.76 -3.10
N SER A 42 23.99 20.16 -2.84
CA SER A 42 24.48 21.55 -2.85
C SER A 42 25.99 21.59 -2.55
N ALA A 43 26.75 22.26 -3.43
CA ALA A 43 28.12 22.79 -3.30
C ALA A 43 29.33 21.93 -3.81
N PRO A 44 30.43 22.58 -4.25
CA PRO A 44 31.23 22.16 -5.41
C PRO A 44 32.55 21.42 -5.10
N LEU A 45 33.10 20.81 -6.15
CA LEU A 45 34.36 20.05 -6.25
C LEU A 45 35.55 20.68 -5.50
N GLY A 46 36.17 19.89 -4.62
CA GLY A 46 37.47 20.18 -4.01
C GLY A 46 38.14 18.91 -3.49
N SER A 47 39.31 18.58 -4.04
CA SER A 47 40.14 17.41 -3.69
C SER A 47 40.83 17.57 -2.33
N THR A 48 41.02 16.46 -1.60
CA THR A 48 42.31 16.18 -0.93
C THR A 48 42.41 14.71 -0.51
N CYS A 49 43.51 14.06 -0.91
CA CYS A 49 43.96 12.75 -0.47
C CYS A 49 44.64 12.82 0.90
N SER A 50 44.60 11.72 1.68
CA SER A 50 45.76 11.15 2.41
C SER A 50 45.40 9.92 3.26
N PRO A 51 46.39 9.05 3.57
CA PRO A 51 46.20 7.58 3.62
C PRO A 51 46.64 6.91 4.94
N THR A 52 46.80 5.57 4.88
CA THR A 52 47.55 4.63 5.76
C THR A 52 46.76 3.94 6.89
N SER A 53 46.96 2.67 7.30
CA SER A 53 47.69 1.44 6.92
C SER A 53 47.37 0.39 8.06
N PRO A 54 48.04 -0.79 8.25
CA PRO A 54 47.95 -1.99 7.43
C PRO A 54 47.92 -3.35 8.25
N MET A 55 47.93 -4.46 7.50
CA MET A 55 48.47 -5.82 7.79
C MET A 55 47.86 -6.72 8.90
N SER A 56 47.47 -7.94 8.49
CA SER A 56 48.14 -9.16 8.99
C SER A 56 47.90 -10.36 8.04
N VAL A 57 48.99 -11.08 7.79
CA VAL A 57 49.10 -12.31 7.00
C VAL A 57 49.21 -13.48 7.97
N SER A 58 48.56 -14.61 7.71
CA SER A 58 49.06 -15.91 8.16
C SER A 58 48.76 -17.03 7.16
N THR A 59 49.81 -17.79 6.89
CA THR A 59 50.01 -18.89 5.94
C THR A 59 49.63 -20.25 6.54
N GLY A 60 49.17 -21.21 5.72
CA GLY A 60 49.00 -22.60 6.17
C GLY A 60 48.40 -23.62 5.19
N VAL A 61 49.10 -23.91 4.08
CA VAL A 61 49.30 -25.20 3.34
C VAL A 61 48.18 -26.28 3.26
N GLY A 62 47.77 -26.62 2.00
CA GLY A 62 47.12 -27.90 1.61
C GLY A 62 46.63 -27.94 0.14
N MET A 63 47.24 -28.80 -0.70
CA MET A 63 47.10 -29.00 -2.18
C MET A 63 45.70 -29.46 -2.71
N PRO A 64 45.47 -29.67 -4.03
CA PRO A 64 45.30 -28.70 -5.12
C PRO A 64 43.96 -28.90 -5.88
N GLY A 65 43.12 -27.87 -5.99
CA GLY A 65 41.87 -27.92 -6.76
C GLY A 65 41.84 -26.80 -7.79
N SER A 66 42.17 -27.13 -9.04
CA SER A 66 42.05 -26.24 -10.19
C SER A 66 40.59 -25.85 -10.42
N CYS A 67 40.22 -24.65 -9.99
CA CYS A 67 39.01 -23.95 -10.42
C CYS A 67 39.38 -22.50 -10.71
N HIS A 68 40.06 -22.25 -11.85
CA HIS A 68 40.15 -20.88 -12.38
C HIS A 68 38.75 -20.44 -12.84
N PRO A 69 38.19 -19.31 -12.35
CA PRO A 69 37.09 -18.66 -13.05
C PRO A 69 37.60 -18.16 -14.41
N PRO A 70 36.75 -18.06 -15.45
CA PRO A 70 37.19 -17.56 -16.75
C PRO A 70 37.73 -16.13 -16.59
N GLN A 71 38.96 -15.90 -17.04
CA GLN A 71 39.55 -14.58 -17.13
C GLN A 71 38.69 -13.73 -18.09
N SER A 72 38.00 -12.74 -17.55
CA SER A 72 37.24 -11.76 -18.33
C SER A 72 38.19 -10.72 -18.89
N ASN A 73 38.54 -10.84 -20.16
CA ASN A 73 39.37 -9.85 -20.85
C ASN A 73 38.66 -8.48 -20.85
N ALA A 74 39.38 -7.39 -20.55
CA ALA A 74 38.85 -6.02 -20.51
C ALA A 74 38.14 -5.61 -21.83
N THR A 75 38.57 -6.18 -22.96
CA THR A 75 37.94 -6.02 -24.28
C THR A 75 36.50 -6.55 -24.33
N THR A 76 36.19 -7.62 -23.59
CA THR A 76 34.84 -8.18 -23.48
C THR A 76 33.95 -7.25 -22.66
N ALA A 77 34.47 -6.68 -21.56
CA ALA A 77 33.71 -5.77 -20.71
C ALA A 77 33.31 -4.47 -21.45
N VAL A 78 34.18 -3.91 -22.30
CA VAL A 78 33.84 -2.74 -23.13
C VAL A 78 32.74 -3.06 -24.14
N ALA A 79 32.79 -4.24 -24.77
CA ALA A 79 31.75 -4.69 -25.68
C ALA A 79 30.40 -4.91 -24.96
N ASP A 80 30.43 -5.46 -23.74
CA ASP A 80 29.23 -5.65 -22.91
C ASP A 80 28.60 -4.31 -22.50
N ILE A 81 29.42 -3.31 -22.14
CA ILE A 81 28.95 -1.95 -21.82
C ILE A 81 28.33 -1.30 -23.05
N GLN A 82 28.98 -1.38 -24.21
CA GLN A 82 28.44 -0.85 -25.47
C GLN A 82 27.10 -1.51 -25.82
N GLN A 83 27.00 -2.83 -25.64
CA GLN A 83 25.76 -3.58 -25.87
C GLN A 83 24.68 -3.18 -24.87
N GLY A 84 25.01 -3.05 -23.58
CA GLY A 84 24.08 -2.65 -22.52
C GLY A 84 23.47 -1.27 -22.78
N ILE A 85 24.30 -0.30 -23.19
CA ILE A 85 23.84 1.04 -23.53
C ILE A 85 22.95 1.02 -24.78
N SER A 86 23.32 0.25 -25.80
CA SER A 86 22.51 0.11 -27.00
C SER A 86 21.13 -0.48 -26.68
N LYS A 87 21.09 -1.55 -25.87
CA LYS A 87 19.84 -2.16 -25.39
C LYS A 87 18.98 -1.17 -24.58
N TYR A 88 19.58 -0.34 -23.74
CA TYR A 88 18.88 0.69 -22.99
C TYR A 88 18.22 1.72 -23.91
N LEU A 89 18.96 2.25 -24.89
CA LEU A 89 18.44 3.22 -25.87
C LEU A 89 17.35 2.58 -26.75
N ASP A 90 17.50 1.32 -27.14
CA ASP A 90 16.48 0.60 -27.90
C ASP A 90 15.21 0.40 -27.07
N ALA A 91 15.34 0.03 -25.79
CA ALA A 91 14.21 -0.11 -24.87
C ALA A 91 13.45 1.21 -24.68
N LEU A 92 14.18 2.33 -24.58
CA LEU A 92 13.58 3.66 -24.51
C LEU A 92 12.73 3.98 -25.75
N ASN A 93 13.21 3.62 -26.94
CA ASN A 93 12.47 3.80 -28.18
C ASN A 93 11.25 2.86 -28.28
N VAL A 94 11.37 1.61 -27.82
CA VAL A 94 10.24 0.66 -27.77
C VAL A 94 9.16 1.18 -26.84
N PHE A 95 9.52 1.68 -25.66
CA PHE A 95 8.59 2.32 -24.73
C PHE A 95 7.84 3.48 -25.39
N CYS A 96 8.55 4.38 -26.10
CA CYS A 96 7.91 5.51 -26.77
C CYS A 96 6.92 5.07 -27.87
N ARG A 97 7.23 4.01 -28.62
CA ARG A 97 6.32 3.45 -29.64
C ARG A 97 5.09 2.82 -29.02
N ALA A 98 5.26 2.06 -27.94
CA ALA A 98 4.15 1.45 -27.22
C ALA A 98 3.21 2.52 -26.63
N SER A 99 3.78 3.58 -26.06
CA SER A 99 3.03 4.72 -25.55
C SER A 99 2.30 5.46 -26.67
N ALA A 100 2.92 5.69 -27.83
CA ALA A 100 2.26 6.30 -28.99
C ALA A 100 1.06 5.47 -29.49
N PHE A 101 1.22 4.14 -29.58
CA PHE A 101 0.12 3.25 -29.92
C PHE A 101 -1.05 3.35 -28.93
N LEU A 102 -0.75 3.41 -27.63
CA LEU A 102 -1.76 3.52 -26.58
C LEU A 102 -2.52 4.86 -26.64
N THR A 103 -1.81 5.98 -26.86
CA THR A 103 -2.44 7.30 -26.98
C THR A 103 -3.28 7.43 -28.25
N ASP A 104 -2.87 6.79 -29.35
CA ASP A 104 -3.68 6.64 -30.56
C ASP A 104 -4.98 5.86 -30.30
N LEU A 105 -4.89 4.75 -29.57
CA LEU A 105 -6.05 3.94 -29.21
C LEU A 105 -7.03 4.74 -28.35
N PHE A 106 -6.54 5.44 -27.31
CA PHE A 106 -7.39 6.30 -26.49
C PHE A 106 -8.03 7.44 -27.28
N SER A 107 -7.28 8.07 -28.19
CA SER A 107 -7.81 9.11 -29.07
C SER A 107 -8.95 8.59 -29.96
N SER A 108 -8.83 7.35 -30.44
CA SER A 108 -9.89 6.69 -31.22
C SER A 108 -11.11 6.35 -30.36
N VAL A 109 -10.90 5.71 -29.20
CA VAL A 109 -11.98 5.27 -28.29
C VAL A 109 -12.76 6.47 -27.76
N PHE A 110 -12.07 7.55 -27.41
CA PHE A 110 -12.69 8.74 -26.83
C PHE A 110 -13.07 9.82 -27.83
N ARG A 111 -12.97 9.55 -29.15
CA ARG A 111 -13.23 10.53 -30.21
C ARG A 111 -14.56 11.29 -30.03
N ASN A 112 -15.60 10.59 -29.59
CA ASN A 112 -16.95 11.13 -29.37
C ASN A 112 -17.35 11.23 -27.89
N SER A 113 -16.37 11.25 -26.97
CA SER A 113 -16.63 11.42 -25.54
C SER A 113 -16.11 12.76 -25.05
N HIS A 114 -16.47 13.13 -23.82
CA HIS A 114 -15.91 14.31 -23.16
C HIS A 114 -14.39 14.19 -22.91
N TYR A 115 -13.82 12.98 -22.97
CA TYR A 115 -12.38 12.75 -22.87
C TYR A 115 -11.63 12.99 -24.19
N SER A 116 -12.31 13.30 -25.29
CA SER A 116 -11.69 13.50 -26.63
C SER A 116 -10.54 14.52 -26.61
N LYS A 117 -10.75 15.66 -25.93
CA LYS A 117 -9.73 16.73 -25.82
C LYS A 117 -8.50 16.27 -25.04
N ALA A 118 -8.70 15.62 -23.90
CA ALA A 118 -7.64 15.06 -23.08
C ALA A 118 -6.83 13.98 -23.83
N ALA A 119 -7.52 13.09 -24.53
CA ALA A 119 -6.89 12.03 -25.31
C ALA A 119 -6.04 12.60 -26.46
N MET A 120 -6.55 13.62 -27.16
CA MET A 120 -5.81 14.32 -28.22
C MET A 120 -4.58 15.06 -27.66
N GLN A 121 -4.72 15.77 -26.54
CA GLN A 121 -3.57 16.44 -25.90
C GLN A 121 -2.50 15.46 -25.43
N LEU A 122 -2.91 14.31 -24.89
CA LEU A 122 -1.97 13.25 -24.47
C LEU A 122 -1.24 12.66 -25.68
N LYS A 123 -1.95 12.47 -26.81
CA LYS A 123 -1.34 12.07 -28.07
C LYS A 123 -0.31 13.09 -28.56
N ASP A 124 -0.65 14.38 -28.59
CA ASP A 124 0.27 15.44 -29.00
C ASP A 124 1.52 15.44 -28.11
N VAL A 125 1.35 15.35 -26.79
CA VAL A 125 2.48 15.26 -25.84
C VAL A 125 3.34 14.03 -26.12
N GLN A 126 2.73 12.87 -26.40
CA GLN A 126 3.45 11.64 -26.68
C GLN A 126 4.27 11.74 -27.97
N GLU A 127 3.78 12.42 -29.00
CA GLU A 127 4.57 12.70 -30.22
C GLU A 127 5.82 13.52 -29.89
N HIS A 128 5.71 14.54 -29.05
CA HIS A 128 6.86 15.34 -28.60
C HIS A 128 7.85 14.52 -27.75
N VAL A 129 7.36 13.66 -26.86
CA VAL A 129 8.22 12.77 -26.05
C VAL A 129 8.96 11.77 -26.93
N MET A 130 8.30 11.20 -27.93
CA MET A 130 8.91 10.30 -28.90
C MET A 130 9.97 11.02 -29.74
N GLU A 131 9.71 12.23 -30.20
CA GLU A 131 10.68 13.02 -30.96
C GLU A 131 11.90 13.39 -30.10
N ALA A 132 11.68 13.78 -28.83
CA ALA A 132 12.75 14.04 -27.87
C ALA A 132 13.61 12.80 -27.62
N ALA A 133 13.00 11.64 -27.39
CA ALA A 133 13.72 10.37 -27.23
C ALA A 133 14.54 10.00 -28.47
N SER A 134 13.99 10.21 -29.67
CA SER A 134 14.68 9.95 -30.93
C SER A 134 15.88 10.88 -31.13
N ARG A 135 15.71 12.19 -30.91
CA ARG A 135 16.82 13.18 -30.99
C ARG A 135 17.91 12.87 -29.98
N LEU A 136 17.52 12.57 -28.75
CA LEU A 136 18.42 12.24 -27.67
C LEU A 136 19.22 10.97 -28.03
N THR A 137 18.55 9.88 -28.42
CA THR A 137 19.20 8.64 -28.87
C THR A 137 20.18 8.87 -30.02
N ALA A 138 19.79 9.65 -31.02
CA ALA A 138 20.62 9.94 -32.19
C ALA A 138 21.88 10.75 -31.84
N ALA A 139 21.80 11.67 -30.88
CA ALA A 139 22.93 12.49 -30.45
C ALA A 139 23.94 11.71 -29.59
N ILE A 140 23.46 10.80 -28.73
CA ILE A 140 24.31 10.14 -27.73
C ILE A 140 25.01 8.92 -28.27
N LYS A 141 24.33 8.15 -29.13
CA LYS A 141 24.89 6.92 -29.70
C LYS A 141 26.29 7.13 -30.32
N PRO A 142 26.55 8.19 -31.11
CA PRO A 142 27.90 8.46 -31.62
C PRO A 142 28.87 8.94 -30.53
N GLU A 143 28.43 9.73 -29.55
CA GLU A 143 29.28 10.20 -28.44
C GLU A 143 29.77 9.05 -27.56
N ILE A 144 28.88 8.10 -27.24
CA ILE A 144 29.24 6.90 -26.48
C ILE A 144 30.14 5.98 -27.30
N ALA A 145 29.84 5.79 -28.60
CA ALA A 145 30.70 5.00 -29.47
C ALA A 145 32.12 5.59 -29.54
N LYS A 146 32.24 6.93 -29.61
CA LYS A 146 33.53 7.63 -29.59
C LYS A 146 34.27 7.42 -28.26
N MET A 147 33.61 7.62 -27.12
CA MET A 147 34.22 7.39 -25.80
C MET A 147 34.68 5.94 -25.62
N LEU A 148 33.89 4.95 -26.05
CA LEU A 148 34.28 3.54 -25.95
C LEU A 148 35.37 3.13 -26.96
N MET A 149 35.50 3.85 -28.08
CA MET A 149 36.60 3.68 -29.02
C MET A 149 37.93 4.19 -28.44
N GLU A 150 37.91 5.24 -27.61
CA GLU A 150 39.09 5.73 -26.87
C GLU A 150 39.66 4.64 -25.93
N LEU A 151 38.80 3.83 -25.31
CA LEU A 151 39.21 2.66 -24.49
C LEU A 151 39.87 1.56 -25.33
N SER A 152 39.34 1.32 -26.53
CA SER A 152 39.82 0.24 -27.41
C SER A 152 41.17 0.57 -28.06
N ALA A 153 41.48 1.85 -28.28
CA ALA A 153 42.75 2.29 -28.84
C ALA A 153 43.91 2.26 -27.80
N GLY A 154 43.61 2.46 -26.51
CA GLY A 154 44.59 2.36 -25.42
C GLY A 154 45.02 0.92 -25.11
N ALA A 155 44.10 -0.05 -25.25
CA ALA A 155 44.34 -1.47 -24.99
C ALA A 155 45.26 -2.17 -26.01
N ALA A 156 45.56 -1.54 -27.16
CA ALA A 156 46.39 -2.13 -28.21
C ALA A 156 47.89 -2.15 -27.90
N ASN A 157 48.36 -1.45 -26.85
CA ASN A 157 49.80 -1.23 -26.59
C ASN A 157 50.37 -1.93 -25.35
N PHE A 158 49.59 -2.65 -24.54
CA PHE A 158 50.10 -3.34 -23.35
C PHE A 158 49.53 -4.75 -23.23
N LYS A 159 50.42 -5.74 -23.29
CA LYS A 159 50.09 -7.18 -23.41
C LYS A 159 49.61 -7.86 -22.13
N ASP A 160 49.52 -7.17 -20.99
CA ASP A 160 49.28 -7.82 -19.69
C ASP A 160 48.47 -6.95 -18.70
N GLN A 161 47.27 -6.48 -19.06
CA GLN A 161 46.39 -5.86 -18.05
C GLN A 161 44.99 -6.50 -18.05
N ASN A 162 44.74 -7.29 -17.01
CA ASN A 162 43.40 -7.75 -16.61
C ASN A 162 42.61 -6.65 -15.86
N ASP A 163 43.21 -5.47 -15.64
CA ASP A 163 42.63 -4.36 -14.88
C ASP A 163 42.57 -3.09 -15.72
N PHE A 164 41.48 -2.32 -15.57
CA PHE A 164 41.34 -1.01 -16.20
C PHE A 164 42.35 -0.01 -15.64
N SER A 165 42.99 0.77 -16.49
CA SER A 165 43.84 1.88 -16.04
C SER A 165 42.98 3.01 -15.46
N LEU A 166 43.59 3.92 -14.69
CA LEU A 166 42.89 5.11 -14.15
C LEU A 166 42.25 5.94 -15.27
N GLN A 167 42.91 6.03 -16.44
CA GLN A 167 42.39 6.71 -17.62
C GLN A 167 41.18 5.99 -18.23
N ASP A 168 41.17 4.65 -18.24
CA ASP A 168 40.03 3.87 -18.72
C ASP A 168 38.82 4.04 -17.79
N VAL A 169 39.06 4.07 -16.47
CA VAL A 169 38.02 4.33 -15.46
C VAL A 169 37.43 5.73 -15.65
N GLU A 170 38.23 6.74 -15.97
CA GLU A 170 37.74 8.10 -16.27
C GLU A 170 36.86 8.14 -17.53
N VAL A 171 37.24 7.42 -18.59
CA VAL A 171 36.46 7.33 -19.83
C VAL A 171 35.13 6.60 -19.57
N LEU A 172 35.16 5.49 -18.81
CA LEU A 172 33.95 4.79 -18.37
C LEU A 172 33.07 5.67 -17.48
N GLY A 173 33.66 6.48 -16.60
CA GLY A 173 32.97 7.48 -15.78
C GLY A 173 32.25 8.52 -16.63
N ARG A 174 32.89 9.05 -17.68
CA ARG A 174 32.24 9.98 -18.65
C ARG A 174 31.09 9.30 -19.40
N CYS A 175 31.26 8.04 -19.79
CA CYS A 175 30.21 7.25 -20.43
C CYS A 175 28.99 7.06 -19.50
N PHE A 176 29.23 6.67 -18.25
CA PHE A 176 28.19 6.52 -17.22
C PHE A 176 27.44 7.84 -16.97
N LEU A 177 28.17 8.95 -16.75
CA LEU A 177 27.57 10.27 -16.53
C LEU A 177 26.73 10.72 -17.73
N THR A 178 27.18 10.42 -18.95
CA THR A 178 26.42 10.71 -20.17
C THR A 178 25.11 9.93 -20.19
N VAL A 179 25.13 8.62 -19.94
CA VAL A 179 23.89 7.81 -19.85
C VAL A 179 22.96 8.33 -18.76
N MET A 180 23.50 8.76 -17.62
CA MET A 180 22.70 9.30 -16.53
C MET A 180 22.07 10.65 -16.85
N GLN A 181 22.82 11.55 -17.47
CA GLN A 181 22.32 12.83 -17.95
C GLN A 181 21.16 12.65 -18.94
N VAL A 182 21.28 11.65 -19.80
CA VAL A 182 20.27 11.29 -20.81
C VAL A 182 19.00 10.79 -20.17
N HIS A 183 19.13 9.88 -19.19
CA HIS A 183 17.99 9.40 -18.42
C HIS A 183 17.25 10.56 -17.73
N PHE A 184 18.00 11.44 -17.08
CA PHE A 184 17.45 12.62 -16.42
C PHE A 184 16.77 13.60 -17.40
N GLN A 185 17.41 13.90 -18.54
CA GLN A 185 16.87 14.81 -19.55
C GLN A 185 15.58 14.28 -20.17
N PHE A 186 15.53 12.98 -20.50
CA PHE A 186 14.32 12.34 -21.01
C PHE A 186 13.16 12.43 -20.01
N LEU A 187 13.39 11.99 -18.76
CA LEU A 187 12.36 12.01 -17.72
C LEU A 187 11.88 13.43 -17.42
N SER A 188 12.80 14.40 -17.34
CA SER A 188 12.45 15.80 -17.06
C SER A 188 11.62 16.41 -18.19
N GLN A 189 12.00 16.18 -19.45
CA GLN A 189 11.25 16.68 -20.60
C GLN A 189 9.88 16.02 -20.71
N ALA A 190 9.80 14.70 -20.50
CA ALA A 190 8.54 13.97 -20.49
C ALA A 190 7.60 14.49 -19.39
N LEU A 191 8.10 14.63 -18.16
CA LEU A 191 7.33 15.16 -17.04
C LEU A 191 6.81 16.57 -17.31
N GLN A 192 7.67 17.47 -17.80
CA GLN A 192 7.29 18.86 -18.10
C GLN A 192 6.16 18.95 -19.12
N LYS A 193 6.09 18.02 -20.08
CA LYS A 193 5.06 18.00 -21.12
C LYS A 193 3.78 17.30 -20.70
N VAL A 194 3.88 16.21 -19.92
CA VAL A 194 2.71 15.44 -19.46
C VAL A 194 1.97 16.15 -18.32
N GLN A 195 2.70 16.85 -17.44
CA GLN A 195 2.14 17.50 -16.25
C GLN A 195 0.92 18.41 -16.52
N PRO A 196 0.93 19.36 -17.48
CA PRO A 196 -0.24 20.23 -17.73
C PRO A 196 -1.46 19.44 -18.23
N VAL A 197 -1.26 18.40 -19.04
CA VAL A 197 -2.36 17.55 -19.53
C VAL A 197 -2.96 16.75 -18.38
N ALA A 198 -2.12 16.15 -17.53
CA ALA A 198 -2.56 15.42 -16.35
C ALA A 198 -3.36 16.32 -15.38
N GLN A 199 -2.87 17.54 -15.12
CA GLN A 199 -3.57 18.51 -14.27
C GLN A 199 -4.91 18.94 -14.86
N SER A 200 -4.99 19.18 -16.18
CA SER A 200 -6.26 19.50 -16.86
C SER A 200 -7.25 18.36 -16.80
N CYS A 201 -6.81 17.12 -17.01
CA CYS A 201 -7.66 15.93 -16.93
C CYS A 201 -8.22 15.72 -15.52
N LEU A 202 -7.36 15.89 -14.50
CA LEU A 202 -7.77 15.80 -13.09
C LEU A 202 -8.77 16.89 -12.72
N ALA A 203 -8.54 18.13 -13.17
CA ALA A 203 -9.46 19.24 -12.94
C ALA A 203 -10.83 19.00 -13.61
N GLU A 204 -10.86 18.51 -14.86
CA GLU A 204 -12.09 18.14 -15.55
C GLU A 204 -12.81 16.96 -14.87
N ALA A 205 -12.09 15.95 -14.40
CA ALA A 205 -12.67 14.83 -13.66
C ALA A 205 -13.30 15.28 -12.32
N LEU A 206 -12.65 16.22 -11.62
CA LEU A 206 -13.18 16.82 -10.39
C LEU A 206 -14.40 17.70 -10.66
N ALA A 207 -14.36 18.53 -11.71
CA ALA A 207 -15.49 19.36 -12.12
C ALA A 207 -16.71 18.49 -12.48
N GLN A 208 -16.50 17.39 -13.19
CA GLN A 208 -17.57 16.44 -13.51
C GLN A 208 -18.09 15.68 -12.29
N ALA A 209 -17.23 15.30 -11.35
CA ALA A 209 -17.67 14.72 -10.09
C ALA A 209 -18.57 15.71 -9.31
N GLN A 210 -18.27 17.00 -9.42
CA GLN A 210 -19.06 18.08 -8.84
C GLN A 210 -20.38 18.34 -9.59
N GLU A 211 -20.39 18.31 -10.93
CA GLU A 211 -21.60 18.43 -11.75
C GLU A 211 -22.54 17.23 -11.65
N ARG A 212 -22.01 16.00 -11.56
CA ARG A 212 -22.83 14.82 -11.26
C ARG A 212 -23.46 14.94 -9.87
N ARG A 213 -22.74 15.54 -8.91
CA ARG A 213 -23.28 15.89 -7.57
C ARG A 213 -24.37 16.96 -7.64
N SER A 214 -24.26 17.98 -8.48
CA SER A 214 -25.27 19.04 -8.61
C SER A 214 -26.51 18.59 -9.39
N SER A 215 -26.33 17.76 -10.42
CA SER A 215 -27.42 17.20 -11.23
C SER A 215 -28.25 16.17 -10.43
N ALA A 216 -27.60 15.34 -9.61
CA ALA A 216 -28.29 14.50 -8.62
C ALA A 216 -29.05 15.34 -7.56
N ARG A 217 -28.56 16.55 -7.25
CA ARG A 217 -29.20 17.53 -6.36
C ARG A 217 -30.41 18.24 -6.99
N SER A 218 -30.60 18.13 -8.31
CA SER A 218 -31.70 18.80 -9.02
C SER A 218 -32.97 17.95 -9.11
N GLN A 219 -32.87 16.63 -8.90
CA GLN A 219 -34.01 15.70 -8.82
C GLN A 219 -34.34 15.25 -7.39
N SER A 220 -33.54 15.67 -6.41
CA SER A 220 -33.80 15.47 -4.99
C SER A 220 -33.96 16.85 -4.36
N SER A 221 -35.15 17.16 -3.86
CA SER A 221 -35.36 18.25 -2.90
C SER A 221 -34.36 18.10 -1.75
N CYS A 222 -33.19 18.74 -1.86
CA CYS A 222 -32.07 18.46 -0.97
C CYS A 222 -32.18 19.27 0.34
N PRO A 223 -32.11 18.60 1.50
CA PRO A 223 -31.85 19.26 2.77
C PRO A 223 -30.35 19.56 2.90
N GLY A 224 -29.98 20.84 3.09
CA GLY A 224 -28.73 21.32 3.72
C GLY A 224 -27.35 20.76 3.29
N PRO A 225 -26.26 21.27 3.90
CA PRO A 225 -25.00 20.54 4.04
C PRO A 225 -25.26 19.31 4.93
N LEU A 226 -24.80 18.15 4.49
CA LEU A 226 -24.99 16.91 5.23
C LEU A 226 -24.07 16.88 6.45
N SER A 227 -24.56 16.34 7.56
CA SER A 227 -23.74 16.11 8.75
C SER A 227 -22.65 15.07 8.46
N GLU A 228 -21.53 15.15 9.18
CA GLU A 228 -20.39 14.23 9.02
C GLU A 228 -20.81 12.76 9.19
N LEU A 229 -21.76 12.51 10.10
CA LEU A 229 -22.32 11.20 10.33
C LEU A 229 -23.11 10.65 9.13
N GLU A 230 -23.82 11.51 8.40
CA GLU A 230 -24.52 11.10 7.18
C GLU A 230 -23.55 10.86 6.01
N GLU A 231 -22.46 11.64 5.93
CA GLU A 231 -21.39 11.38 4.98
C GLU A 231 -20.67 10.06 5.26
N ALA A 232 -20.40 9.76 6.53
CA ALA A 232 -19.89 8.47 6.98
C ALA A 232 -20.83 7.32 6.60
N SER A 233 -22.12 7.46 6.92
CA SER A 233 -23.14 6.45 6.61
C SER A 233 -23.24 6.18 5.09
N ARG A 234 -23.16 7.23 4.26
CA ARG A 234 -23.16 7.07 2.79
C ARG A 234 -21.89 6.41 2.26
N SER A 235 -20.72 6.79 2.76
CA SER A 235 -19.44 6.18 2.37
C SER A 235 -19.47 4.66 2.57
N TRP A 236 -20.03 4.23 3.70
CA TRP A 236 -20.20 2.82 4.04
C TRP A 236 -21.20 2.09 3.15
N LYS A 237 -22.38 2.69 2.93
CA LYS A 237 -23.38 2.12 2.04
C LYS A 237 -22.82 1.90 0.62
N CYS A 238 -22.10 2.88 0.08
CA CYS A 238 -21.48 2.76 -1.24
C CYS A 238 -20.44 1.64 -1.29
N ALA A 239 -19.63 1.49 -0.24
CA ALA A 239 -18.64 0.41 -0.17
C ALA A 239 -19.30 -0.98 -0.04
N ALA A 240 -20.39 -1.09 0.73
CA ALA A 240 -21.17 -2.32 0.85
C ALA A 240 -21.79 -2.73 -0.49
N GLU A 241 -22.31 -1.76 -1.26
CA GLU A 241 -22.82 -2.00 -2.61
C GLU A 241 -21.70 -2.41 -3.58
N ALA A 242 -20.56 -1.70 -3.57
CA ALA A 242 -19.42 -1.99 -4.43
C ALA A 242 -18.86 -3.41 -4.22
N THR A 243 -18.86 -3.88 -2.99
CA THR A 243 -18.38 -5.21 -2.61
C THR A 243 -19.47 -6.29 -2.62
N GLY A 244 -20.70 -5.95 -3.02
CA GLY A 244 -21.86 -6.85 -3.00
C GLY A 244 -21.63 -8.15 -3.78
N ARG A 245 -20.85 -8.09 -4.87
CA ARG A 245 -20.49 -9.25 -5.71
C ARG A 245 -19.70 -10.34 -4.98
N LEU A 246 -18.93 -9.98 -3.96
CA LEU A 246 -18.23 -10.97 -3.11
C LEU A 246 -19.21 -11.84 -2.33
N ARG A 247 -20.45 -11.40 -2.20
CA ARG A 247 -21.53 -12.06 -1.47
C ARG A 247 -22.67 -12.48 -2.39
N GLU A 248 -22.57 -12.21 -3.69
CA GLU A 248 -23.57 -12.62 -4.68
C GLU A 248 -23.63 -14.15 -4.74
N ARG A 249 -24.86 -14.67 -4.76
CA ARG A 249 -25.11 -16.09 -4.97
C ARG A 249 -24.80 -16.40 -6.43
N GLY A 250 -23.85 -17.29 -6.70
CA GLY A 250 -23.64 -17.81 -8.04
C GLY A 250 -24.95 -18.42 -8.60
N ARG A 251 -25.11 -18.42 -9.93
CA ARG A 251 -26.28 -18.99 -10.62
C ARG A 251 -26.54 -20.48 -10.27
N ASP A 252 -25.52 -21.16 -9.73
CA ASP A 252 -25.54 -22.59 -9.38
C ASP A 252 -25.83 -22.85 -7.89
N GLY A 253 -26.14 -21.83 -7.08
CA GLY A 253 -26.55 -22.03 -5.68
C GLY A 253 -25.45 -22.57 -4.76
N CYS A 254 -24.18 -22.19 -4.97
CA CYS A 254 -23.08 -22.60 -4.10
C CYS A 254 -23.28 -22.09 -2.66
N LEU A 255 -23.12 -23.03 -1.72
CA LEU A 255 -23.42 -22.96 -0.28
C LEU A 255 -23.49 -21.54 0.30
N ALA A 256 -24.69 -21.13 0.71
CA ALA A 256 -24.82 -19.96 1.56
C ALA A 256 -24.04 -20.23 2.86
N GLY A 257 -23.35 -19.23 3.42
CA GLY A 257 -22.70 -19.35 4.73
C GLY A 257 -23.63 -19.92 5.81
N ILE A 258 -24.95 -19.69 5.66
CA ILE A 258 -26.00 -20.26 6.50
C ILE A 258 -26.24 -21.77 6.31
N GLN A 259 -26.01 -22.32 5.11
CA GLN A 259 -26.10 -23.76 4.85
C GLN A 259 -24.89 -24.50 5.42
N VAL A 260 -23.71 -23.87 5.37
CA VAL A 260 -22.56 -24.37 6.13
C VAL A 260 -22.87 -24.28 7.62
N GLN A 261 -23.38 -23.14 8.13
CA GLN A 261 -23.82 -22.96 9.52
C GLN A 261 -24.91 -23.96 9.97
N GLN A 262 -25.82 -24.36 9.09
CA GLN A 262 -26.80 -25.40 9.37
C GLN A 262 -26.13 -26.76 9.57
N LEU A 263 -25.06 -27.08 8.82
CA LEU A 263 -24.21 -28.24 9.09
C LEU A 263 -23.49 -28.11 10.44
N PHE A 264 -23.06 -26.90 10.84
CA PHE A 264 -22.48 -26.63 12.17
C PHE A 264 -23.49 -26.81 13.32
N CYS A 265 -24.78 -26.49 13.09
CA CYS A 265 -25.82 -26.56 14.13
C CYS A 265 -26.49 -27.93 14.26
N SER A 266 -26.45 -28.76 13.21
CA SER A 266 -26.71 -30.18 13.33
C SER A 266 -25.51 -30.84 14.00
N ASN A 267 -25.56 -31.07 15.32
CA ASN A 267 -24.54 -31.77 16.14
C ASN A 267 -24.21 -33.19 15.63
N ASN A 268 -23.70 -33.34 14.41
CA ASN A 268 -23.39 -34.62 13.82
C ASN A 268 -21.86 -34.77 13.71
N PRO A 269 -21.21 -35.48 14.63
CA PRO A 269 -19.75 -35.59 14.67
C PRO A 269 -19.17 -36.40 13.51
N ASN A 270 -19.99 -37.05 12.68
CA ASN A 270 -19.56 -37.84 11.53
C ASN A 270 -20.37 -37.45 10.28
N ILE A 271 -19.82 -36.52 9.47
CA ILE A 271 -20.32 -36.28 8.12
C ILE A 271 -19.90 -37.49 7.26
N PRO A 272 -20.81 -38.20 6.57
CA PRO A 272 -20.45 -39.31 5.69
C PRO A 272 -19.48 -38.89 4.60
N ASP A 273 -18.49 -39.73 4.26
CA ASP A 273 -17.42 -39.41 3.30
C ASP A 273 -17.93 -38.89 1.94
N HIS A 274 -19.05 -39.43 1.46
CA HIS A 274 -19.68 -38.96 0.22
C HIS A 274 -20.16 -37.51 0.34
N HIS A 275 -20.85 -37.17 1.43
CA HIS A 275 -21.29 -35.80 1.69
C HIS A 275 -20.10 -34.88 1.95
N LEU A 276 -19.05 -35.36 2.63
CA LEU A 276 -17.83 -34.60 2.86
C LEU A 276 -17.15 -34.23 1.54
N LYS A 277 -17.02 -35.18 0.61
CA LYS A 277 -16.46 -34.93 -0.73
C LYS A 277 -17.30 -33.92 -1.53
N GLU A 278 -18.62 -34.05 -1.49
CA GLU A 278 -19.51 -33.11 -2.17
C GLU A 278 -19.40 -31.69 -1.60
N LEU A 279 -19.33 -31.54 -0.26
CA LEU A 279 -19.16 -30.26 0.41
C LEU A 279 -17.80 -29.63 0.10
N ASN A 280 -16.74 -30.43 0.07
CA ASN A 280 -15.41 -29.99 -0.34
C ASN A 280 -15.43 -29.37 -1.75
N VAL A 281 -16.03 -30.06 -2.74
CA VAL A 281 -16.14 -29.54 -4.11
C VAL A 281 -16.94 -28.23 -4.16
N LYS A 282 -18.05 -28.14 -3.41
CA LYS A 282 -18.85 -26.90 -3.35
C LYS A 282 -18.08 -25.73 -2.75
N ILE A 283 -17.27 -25.98 -1.72
CA ILE A 283 -16.45 -24.96 -1.07
C ILE A 283 -15.30 -24.52 -1.97
N ASP A 284 -14.67 -25.43 -2.72
CA ASP A 284 -13.64 -25.07 -3.71
C ASP A 284 -14.21 -24.18 -4.81
N ASN A 285 -15.39 -24.54 -5.35
CA ASN A 285 -16.08 -23.73 -6.35
C ASN A 285 -16.46 -22.34 -5.79
N ALA A 286 -16.92 -22.28 -4.54
CA ALA A 286 -17.25 -21.01 -3.87
C ALA A 286 -16.00 -20.14 -3.66
N LEU A 287 -14.88 -20.73 -3.20
CA LEU A 287 -13.60 -20.03 -3.05
C LEU A 287 -13.08 -19.51 -4.38
N GLN A 288 -13.19 -20.29 -5.46
CA GLN A 288 -12.75 -19.90 -6.78
C GLN A 288 -13.60 -18.74 -7.33
N ALA A 289 -14.92 -18.81 -7.18
CA ALA A 289 -15.83 -17.73 -7.55
C ALA A 289 -15.55 -16.45 -6.75
N TYR A 290 -15.31 -16.58 -5.44
CA TYR A 290 -14.94 -15.45 -4.58
C TYR A 290 -13.64 -14.79 -5.04
N LYS A 291 -12.60 -15.57 -5.35
CA LYS A 291 -11.32 -15.05 -5.85
C LYS A 291 -11.49 -14.32 -7.19
N ALA A 292 -12.21 -14.91 -8.13
CA ALA A 292 -12.50 -14.28 -9.42
C ALA A 292 -13.27 -12.96 -9.26
N ALA A 293 -14.27 -12.93 -8.35
CA ALA A 293 -15.00 -11.71 -8.03
C ALA A 293 -14.08 -10.66 -7.43
N LEU A 294 -13.20 -11.04 -6.49
CA LEU A 294 -12.23 -10.15 -5.85
C LEU A 294 -11.22 -9.56 -6.84
N GLU A 295 -10.66 -10.39 -7.73
CA GLU A 295 -9.76 -9.95 -8.80
C GLU A 295 -10.46 -8.98 -9.78
N SER A 296 -11.75 -9.23 -10.08
CA SER A 296 -12.52 -8.39 -11.01
C SER A 296 -12.82 -6.99 -10.49
N MET A 297 -12.76 -6.76 -9.17
CA MET A 297 -13.09 -5.45 -8.59
C MET A 297 -12.03 -4.40 -8.89
N GLY A 298 -10.76 -4.79 -9.11
CA GLY A 298 -9.66 -3.86 -9.40
C GLY A 298 -9.34 -2.91 -8.24
N HIS A 299 -8.09 -2.92 -7.77
CA HIS A 299 -7.59 -2.17 -6.61
C HIS A 299 -8.00 -2.72 -5.24
N SER A 300 -7.00 -2.71 -4.34
CA SER A 300 -7.09 -3.19 -2.96
C SER A 300 -7.13 -2.06 -1.94
N GLU A 301 -7.19 -0.80 -2.38
CA GLU A 301 -7.21 0.40 -1.53
C GLU A 301 -8.63 0.95 -1.36
N TYR A 302 -9.13 0.92 -0.13
CA TYR A 302 -10.46 1.39 0.22
C TYR A 302 -10.37 2.50 1.26
N ALA A 303 -10.92 3.67 0.94
CA ALA A 303 -10.99 4.81 1.86
C ALA A 303 -12.41 4.97 2.39
N LEU A 304 -12.59 4.85 3.71
CA LEU A 304 -13.87 5.09 4.38
C LEU A 304 -13.80 6.23 5.37
N LYS A 305 -14.90 6.97 5.46
CA LYS A 305 -15.11 7.91 6.57
C LYS A 305 -15.41 7.14 7.86
N ALA A 306 -14.74 7.56 8.93
CA ALA A 306 -14.97 7.09 10.28
C ALA A 306 -16.30 7.62 10.83
N GLY A 307 -16.65 7.22 12.04
CA GLY A 307 -17.92 7.62 12.68
C GLY A 307 -19.10 6.71 12.37
N PHE A 308 -18.93 5.67 11.54
CA PHE A 308 -19.98 4.67 11.31
C PHE A 308 -20.42 4.00 12.62
N HIS A 309 -19.48 3.70 13.53
CA HIS A 309 -19.77 3.12 14.85
C HIS A 309 -20.58 4.05 15.75
N LEU A 310 -20.70 5.35 15.42
CA LEU A 310 -21.51 6.32 16.16
C LEU A 310 -23.00 6.25 15.79
N ASN A 311 -23.35 5.54 14.71
CA ASN A 311 -24.74 5.30 14.32
C ASN A 311 -25.04 3.81 14.12
N PRO A 312 -25.30 3.07 15.21
CA PRO A 312 -25.60 1.64 15.19
C PRO A 312 -26.62 1.20 14.14
N LYS A 313 -27.69 1.99 13.95
CA LYS A 313 -28.76 1.67 13.00
C LYS A 313 -28.32 1.83 11.55
N SER A 314 -27.49 2.83 11.25
CA SER A 314 -26.91 2.99 9.92
C SER A 314 -25.90 1.88 9.62
N VAL A 315 -25.17 1.40 10.62
CA VAL A 315 -24.34 0.20 10.50
C VAL A 315 -25.22 -1.00 10.17
N GLU A 316 -26.22 -1.29 10.99
CA GLU A 316 -27.16 -2.40 10.73
C GLU A 316 -27.77 -2.35 9.31
N ALA A 317 -28.21 -1.17 8.88
CA ALA A 317 -28.81 -0.97 7.55
C ALA A 317 -27.80 -1.13 6.40
N ALA A 318 -26.58 -0.60 6.53
CA ALA A 318 -25.52 -0.78 5.53
C ALA A 318 -25.10 -2.26 5.39
N LEU A 319 -25.34 -3.05 6.44
CA LEU A 319 -25.00 -4.47 6.50
C LEU A 319 -26.14 -5.41 6.14
N GLN A 320 -27.32 -4.86 5.87
CA GLN A 320 -28.46 -5.63 5.42
C GLN A 320 -28.12 -6.32 4.09
N GLY A 321 -28.18 -7.66 4.08
CA GLY A 321 -27.78 -8.49 2.93
C GLY A 321 -26.29 -8.77 2.83
N CYS A 322 -25.45 -8.17 3.68
CA CYS A 322 -24.01 -8.46 3.74
C CYS A 322 -23.67 -9.57 4.74
N CYS A 323 -24.38 -9.63 5.88
CA CYS A 323 -24.20 -10.62 6.93
C CYS A 323 -25.56 -11.04 7.53
N SER A 324 -25.55 -11.95 8.50
CA SER A 324 -26.79 -12.31 9.22
C SER A 324 -27.31 -11.13 10.05
N GLU A 325 -28.62 -11.11 10.33
CA GLU A 325 -29.23 -10.04 11.13
C GLU A 325 -28.59 -9.91 12.52
N ALA A 326 -28.21 -11.04 13.14
CA ALA A 326 -27.50 -11.04 14.42
C ALA A 326 -26.10 -10.42 14.33
N GLU A 327 -25.37 -10.65 13.23
CA GLU A 327 -24.05 -10.05 12.99
C GLU A 327 -24.16 -8.55 12.72
N ALA A 328 -25.17 -8.13 11.93
CA ALA A 328 -25.44 -6.72 11.67
C ALA A 328 -25.76 -5.96 12.97
N GLN A 329 -26.64 -6.52 13.81
CA GLN A 329 -26.97 -5.96 15.12
C GLN A 329 -25.78 -5.92 16.08
N GLN A 330 -24.94 -6.97 16.08
CA GLN A 330 -23.75 -7.01 16.92
C GLN A 330 -22.70 -5.98 16.47
N ALA A 331 -22.52 -5.78 15.16
CA ALA A 331 -21.64 -4.76 14.61
C ALA A 331 -22.10 -3.34 14.99
N GLY A 332 -23.41 -3.08 14.93
CA GLY A 332 -23.98 -1.81 15.38
C GLY A 332 -23.78 -1.53 16.88
N ARG A 333 -23.69 -2.57 17.72
CA ARG A 333 -23.54 -2.45 19.19
C ARG A 333 -22.09 -2.42 19.68
N MET A 334 -21.09 -2.54 18.80
CA MET A 334 -19.70 -2.54 19.22
C MET A 334 -19.27 -1.17 19.76
N GLN A 335 -18.89 -1.14 21.04
CA GLN A 335 -18.20 0.00 21.64
C GLN A 335 -16.69 -0.26 21.67
N THR A 336 -15.91 0.70 21.17
CA THR A 336 -14.45 0.70 21.31
C THR A 336 -14.10 1.09 22.73
N ILE A 337 -13.51 0.17 23.49
CA ILE A 337 -12.92 0.48 24.80
C ILE A 337 -11.55 1.12 24.53
N SER A 338 -11.49 2.44 24.63
CA SER A 338 -10.24 3.19 24.45
C SER A 338 -9.26 2.85 25.57
N GLN A 339 -8.00 2.55 25.23
CA GLN A 339 -6.93 2.54 26.22
C GLN A 339 -6.52 3.96 26.57
N PRO A 340 -5.91 4.20 27.75
CA PRO A 340 -5.38 5.52 28.08
C PRO A 340 -4.35 5.97 27.03
N ILE A 341 -4.55 7.17 26.46
CA ILE A 341 -3.68 7.75 25.42
C ILE A 341 -2.20 7.74 25.81
N GLN A 342 -1.93 7.91 27.11
CA GLN A 342 -0.60 7.97 27.71
C GLN A 342 0.19 6.67 27.55
N CYS A 343 -0.50 5.53 27.40
CA CYS A 343 0.13 4.23 27.25
C CYS A 343 0.43 3.89 25.78
N GLU A 344 -0.39 4.39 24.86
CA GLU A 344 -0.35 3.94 23.46
C GLU A 344 0.29 4.98 22.53
N LEU A 345 -0.10 6.25 22.64
CA LEU A 345 0.34 7.32 21.75
C LEU A 345 1.87 7.46 21.66
N PRO A 346 2.66 7.35 22.75
CA PRO A 346 4.11 7.46 22.65
C PRO A 346 4.74 6.39 21.75
N THR A 347 4.14 5.20 21.67
CA THR A 347 4.72 4.03 21.01
C THR A 347 4.50 3.97 19.51
N ILE A 348 3.60 4.80 18.97
CA ILE A 348 3.25 4.80 17.56
C ILE A 348 3.92 5.95 16.81
N PRO A 349 4.41 5.75 15.57
CA PRO A 349 4.77 6.88 14.71
C PRO A 349 3.49 7.63 14.29
N VAL A 350 3.57 8.95 14.15
CA VAL A 350 2.46 9.80 13.69
C VAL A 350 3.00 10.99 12.91
N GLN A 351 2.34 11.37 11.83
CA GLN A 351 2.59 12.60 11.12
C GLN A 351 1.55 13.65 11.51
N ILE A 352 1.98 14.81 11.99
CA ILE A 352 1.11 15.92 12.38
C ILE A 352 1.53 17.13 11.56
N GLY A 353 0.70 17.52 10.59
CA GLY A 353 1.06 18.50 9.57
C GLY A 353 2.33 18.08 8.82
N SER A 354 3.33 18.95 8.80
CA SER A 354 4.65 18.67 8.23
C SER A 354 5.61 17.90 9.15
N HIS A 355 5.22 17.60 10.38
CA HIS A 355 6.09 17.00 11.38
C HIS A 355 5.86 15.49 11.50
N PHE A 356 6.89 14.70 11.19
CA PHE A 356 6.90 13.27 11.46
C PHE A 356 7.50 12.98 12.84
N LEU A 357 6.70 12.37 13.72
CA LEU A 357 7.07 12.07 15.10
C LEU A 357 7.15 10.57 15.30
N LYS A 358 8.35 10.05 15.57
CA LYS A 358 8.60 8.61 15.74
C LYS A 358 7.94 8.06 17.02
N GLY A 359 7.58 6.79 16.97
CA GLY A 359 7.20 6.01 18.14
C GLY A 359 8.44 5.65 18.96
N VAL A 360 8.30 5.66 20.28
CA VAL A 360 9.36 5.26 21.22
C VAL A 360 9.05 3.93 21.88
N SER A 361 10.08 3.18 22.25
CA SER A 361 9.91 1.96 23.04
C SER A 361 9.50 2.30 24.48
N PHE A 362 8.95 1.33 25.21
CA PHE A 362 8.47 1.53 26.59
C PHE A 362 9.56 1.96 27.59
N ASN A 363 10.85 1.81 27.22
CA ASN A 363 12.00 2.12 28.07
C ASN A 363 12.61 3.51 27.80
N GLU A 364 12.15 4.20 26.76
CA GLU A 364 12.55 5.56 26.42
C GLU A 364 11.60 6.58 27.08
N SER A 365 11.87 7.88 26.97
CA SER A 365 11.09 8.94 27.63
C SER A 365 9.68 9.12 27.03
N ALA A 366 8.80 8.13 27.21
CA ALA A 366 7.42 8.11 26.73
C ALA A 366 6.63 9.37 27.13
N ALA A 367 6.90 9.92 28.32
CA ALA A 367 6.31 11.17 28.78
C ALA A 367 6.75 12.40 27.96
N GLU A 368 8.01 12.45 27.52
CA GLU A 368 8.51 13.52 26.66
C GLU A 368 7.97 13.38 25.25
N ASN A 369 7.92 12.16 24.71
CA ASN A 369 7.33 11.89 23.40
C ASN A 369 5.83 12.24 23.36
N LEU A 370 5.09 11.91 24.43
CA LEU A 370 3.69 12.33 24.61
C LEU A 370 3.57 13.85 24.57
N LYS A 371 4.37 14.57 25.39
CA LYS A 371 4.36 16.03 25.43
C LYS A 371 4.67 16.63 24.05
N LEU A 372 5.63 16.07 23.32
CA LEU A 372 6.00 16.52 21.97
C LEU A 372 4.84 16.36 20.99
N LYS A 373 4.16 15.21 20.99
CA LYS A 373 2.98 14.95 20.14
C LYS A 373 1.82 15.89 20.48
N THR A 374 1.51 16.05 21.77
CA THR A 374 0.49 17.00 22.25
C THR A 374 0.81 18.43 21.85
N HIS A 375 2.08 18.86 22.02
CA HIS A 375 2.51 20.20 21.64
C HIS A 375 2.41 20.44 20.14
N THR A 376 2.83 19.48 19.32
CA THR A 376 2.77 19.58 17.85
C THR A 376 1.32 19.69 17.38
N MET A 377 0.40 18.91 17.96
CA MET A 377 -1.02 19.00 17.67
C MET A 377 -1.62 20.37 18.04
N LEU A 378 -1.22 20.91 19.20
CA LEU A 378 -1.63 22.25 19.63
C LEU A 378 -1.17 23.33 18.64
N GLN A 379 0.05 23.22 18.10
CA GLN A 379 0.53 24.17 17.08
C GLN A 379 -0.28 24.06 15.79
N LEU A 380 -0.57 22.83 15.33
CA LEU A 380 -1.39 22.62 14.15
C LEU A 380 -2.78 23.27 14.30
N ILE A 381 -3.44 23.10 15.44
CA ILE A 381 -4.76 23.73 15.68
C ILE A 381 -4.65 25.26 15.71
N LYS A 382 -3.57 25.82 16.29
CA LYS A 382 -3.35 27.27 16.28
C LYS A 382 -3.17 27.82 14.87
N GLU A 383 -2.49 27.08 13.99
CA GLU A 383 -2.36 27.42 12.58
C GLU A 383 -3.73 27.46 11.88
N ALA A 384 -4.64 26.54 12.22
CA ALA A 384 -6.00 26.49 11.66
C ALA A 384 -6.91 27.66 12.10
N VAL A 385 -6.75 28.13 13.34
CA VAL A 385 -7.60 29.20 13.93
C VAL A 385 -7.11 30.62 13.53
N GLY A 386 -5.86 30.75 13.07
CA GLY A 386 -5.24 32.03 12.76
C GLY A 386 -4.84 32.82 14.02
N GLN A 387 -3.95 33.80 13.86
CA GLN A 387 -3.39 34.64 14.94
C GLN A 387 -4.41 35.60 15.60
N ASN A 388 -5.67 35.22 15.74
CA ASN A 388 -6.68 35.98 16.47
C ASN A 388 -6.96 35.34 17.83
N GLY A 389 -6.04 35.58 18.78
CA GLY A 389 -6.30 35.94 20.18
C GLY A 389 -7.19 35.09 21.09
N VAL A 390 -7.78 33.98 20.64
CA VAL A 390 -8.61 33.12 21.49
C VAL A 390 -7.91 31.77 21.63
N THR A 391 -7.11 31.65 22.69
CA THR A 391 -6.65 30.33 23.15
C THR A 391 -7.87 29.48 23.47
N PRO A 392 -8.03 28.28 22.88
CA PRO A 392 -9.04 27.32 23.34
C PRO A 392 -8.74 27.05 24.81
N ARG A 393 -9.68 27.36 25.69
CA ARG A 393 -9.51 27.26 27.15
C ARG A 393 -9.56 25.81 27.65
N ASP A 394 -9.60 24.84 26.72
CA ASP A 394 -9.81 23.43 26.99
C ASP A 394 -8.86 22.58 26.12
N ASP A 395 -8.05 21.71 26.75
CA ASP A 395 -7.17 20.73 26.07
C ASP A 395 -7.95 19.54 25.47
N SER A 396 -9.27 19.56 25.62
CA SER A 396 -10.24 18.55 25.16
C SER A 396 -10.16 18.19 23.67
N PRO A 397 -10.11 19.14 22.70
CA PRO A 397 -10.10 18.77 21.27
C PRO A 397 -8.79 18.13 20.84
N VAL A 398 -7.66 18.51 21.46
CA VAL A 398 -6.33 17.94 21.16
C VAL A 398 -6.27 16.47 21.54
N THR A 399 -6.75 16.15 22.74
CA THR A 399 -6.73 14.78 23.26
C THR A 399 -7.69 13.89 22.47
N GLU A 400 -8.84 14.41 22.07
CA GLU A 400 -9.82 13.68 21.27
C GLU A 400 -9.29 13.33 19.88
N VAL A 401 -8.66 14.28 19.19
CA VAL A 401 -8.06 14.04 17.87
C VAL A 401 -6.89 13.05 17.98
N LEU A 402 -5.98 13.25 18.95
CA LEU A 402 -4.84 12.36 19.14
C LEU A 402 -5.26 10.95 19.57
N ASN A 403 -6.41 10.79 20.23
CA ASN A 403 -6.96 9.47 20.51
C ASN A 403 -7.31 8.72 19.22
N GLN A 404 -7.65 9.39 18.12
CA GLN A 404 -8.05 8.68 16.89
C GLN A 404 -6.88 8.03 16.14
N VAL A 405 -5.64 8.45 16.39
CA VAL A 405 -4.46 7.77 15.82
C VAL A 405 -4.06 6.53 16.63
N CYS A 406 -4.53 6.41 17.86
CA CYS A 406 -4.26 5.27 18.74
C CYS A 406 -4.97 4.00 18.24
N PRO A 407 -4.24 2.89 18.02
CA PRO A 407 -4.83 1.66 17.54
C PRO A 407 -6.01 1.09 18.34
N SER A 408 -6.11 1.34 19.65
CA SER A 408 -7.29 0.96 20.42
C SER A 408 -8.59 1.64 19.96
N SER A 409 -8.49 2.83 19.36
CA SER A 409 -9.62 3.61 18.86
C SER A 409 -10.10 3.16 17.49
N TRP A 410 -9.18 2.84 16.57
CA TRP A 410 -9.53 2.60 15.17
C TRP A 410 -9.44 1.14 14.74
N ARG A 411 -8.59 0.30 15.34
CA ARG A 411 -8.28 -1.04 14.80
C ARG A 411 -9.52 -1.94 14.73
N MET A 412 -10.33 -1.95 15.78
CA MET A 412 -11.55 -2.77 15.81
C MET A 412 -12.60 -2.26 14.82
N ALA A 413 -12.68 -0.94 14.66
CA ALA A 413 -13.56 -0.31 13.70
C ALA A 413 -13.15 -0.67 12.25
N CYS A 414 -11.85 -0.56 11.92
CA CYS A 414 -11.32 -1.01 10.63
C CYS A 414 -11.52 -2.51 10.41
N LYS A 415 -11.24 -3.36 11.40
CA LYS A 415 -11.46 -4.82 11.29
C LYS A 415 -12.91 -5.11 10.94
N THR A 416 -13.83 -4.47 11.65
CA THR A 416 -15.26 -4.62 11.43
C THR A 416 -15.62 -4.17 10.01
N ALA A 417 -15.14 -3.01 9.58
CA ALA A 417 -15.34 -2.52 8.21
C ALA A 417 -14.91 -3.54 7.15
N VAL A 418 -13.66 -4.01 7.25
CA VAL A 418 -13.09 -4.94 6.27
C VAL A 418 -13.80 -6.29 6.32
N GLN A 419 -14.17 -6.78 7.52
CA GLN A 419 -14.96 -8.00 7.65
C GLN A 419 -16.30 -7.86 6.93
N LEU A 420 -16.98 -6.73 7.10
CA LEU A 420 -18.29 -6.51 6.50
C LEU A 420 -18.23 -6.34 4.99
N LEU A 421 -17.17 -5.70 4.49
CA LEU A 421 -16.99 -5.43 3.08
C LEU A 421 -16.43 -6.61 2.31
N PHE A 422 -15.52 -7.40 2.89
CA PHE A 422 -14.77 -8.41 2.15
C PHE A 422 -15.01 -9.83 2.63
N ALA A 423 -15.38 -10.05 3.89
CA ALA A 423 -15.58 -11.41 4.36
C ALA A 423 -16.83 -12.05 3.76
N GLN A 424 -16.83 -13.37 3.75
CA GLN A 424 -17.98 -14.18 3.40
C GLN A 424 -18.15 -15.25 4.47
N ALA A 425 -19.29 -15.21 5.16
CA ALA A 425 -19.57 -16.10 6.28
C ALA A 425 -19.36 -17.57 5.88
N GLY A 426 -18.59 -18.30 6.69
CA GLY A 426 -18.26 -19.71 6.45
C GLY A 426 -17.34 -19.98 5.26
N LEU A 427 -16.71 -18.95 4.67
CA LEU A 427 -15.81 -19.11 3.54
C LEU A 427 -14.50 -18.34 3.72
N VAL A 428 -14.60 -17.04 4.03
CA VAL A 428 -13.46 -16.12 4.13
C VAL A 428 -13.59 -15.27 5.39
N VAL A 429 -12.49 -15.13 6.14
CA VAL A 429 -12.36 -14.30 7.34
C VAL A 429 -11.25 -13.27 7.18
N VAL A 430 -11.32 -12.19 7.98
CA VAL A 430 -10.32 -11.12 8.00
C VAL A 430 -9.38 -11.28 9.18
N ASP A 431 -8.09 -11.20 8.91
CA ASP A 431 -7.02 -11.25 9.89
C ASP A 431 -6.07 -10.04 9.74
N THR A 432 -5.33 -9.71 10.80
CA THR A 432 -4.38 -8.59 10.78
C THR A 432 -3.17 -8.95 9.93
N ALA A 433 -2.82 -8.10 8.96
CA ALA A 433 -1.57 -8.28 8.22
C ALA A 433 -0.37 -7.86 9.10
N GLN A 434 0.73 -8.60 9.00
CA GLN A 434 2.00 -8.15 9.57
C GLN A 434 2.60 -7.11 8.64
N ILE A 435 2.83 -5.90 9.17
CA ILE A 435 3.44 -4.80 8.43
C ILE A 435 4.89 -4.67 8.90
N GLU A 436 5.84 -4.96 8.02
CA GLU A 436 7.28 -4.87 8.32
C GLU A 436 7.72 -3.41 8.49
N ASN A 437 7.18 -2.49 7.69
CA ASN A 437 7.52 -1.06 7.77
C ASN A 437 6.42 -0.25 8.48
N LYS A 438 6.50 -0.16 9.81
CA LYS A 438 5.54 0.60 10.63
C LYS A 438 5.58 2.11 10.38
N GLU A 439 6.68 2.66 9.87
CA GLU A 439 6.83 4.10 9.62
C GLU A 439 6.13 4.54 8.32
N ALA A 440 6.13 3.69 7.28
CA ALA A 440 5.48 3.97 6.00
C ALA A 440 3.94 4.06 6.08
N TYR A 441 3.35 3.48 7.14
CA TYR A 441 1.90 3.48 7.40
C TYR A 441 1.56 4.23 8.69
N ALA A 442 2.34 5.26 9.04
CA ALA A 442 2.04 6.10 10.18
C ALA A 442 0.71 6.86 9.95
N PRO A 443 -0.18 6.92 10.95
CA PRO A 443 -1.34 7.81 10.90
C PRO A 443 -0.94 9.25 10.63
N GLN A 444 -1.77 9.96 9.88
CA GLN A 444 -1.55 11.34 9.48
C GLN A 444 -2.65 12.24 10.03
N ILE A 445 -2.27 13.42 10.50
CA ILE A 445 -3.18 14.47 10.94
C ILE A 445 -2.87 15.71 10.11
N THR A 446 -3.83 16.16 9.31
CA THR A 446 -3.68 17.31 8.41
C THR A 446 -4.82 18.30 8.57
N LEU A 447 -4.63 19.52 8.08
CA LEU A 447 -5.67 20.53 7.99
C LEU A 447 -6.24 20.58 6.58
N GLU A 448 -7.56 20.46 6.47
CA GLU A 448 -8.30 20.71 5.24
C GLU A 448 -9.24 21.90 5.45
N GLY A 449 -8.76 23.10 5.10
CA GLY A 449 -9.47 24.35 5.40
C GLY A 449 -9.54 24.59 6.91
N SER A 450 -10.74 24.66 7.47
CA SER A 450 -10.97 24.81 8.92
C SER A 450 -11.15 23.48 9.66
N ARG A 451 -10.94 22.34 9.00
CA ARG A 451 -11.19 21.00 9.54
C ARG A 451 -9.88 20.28 9.82
N VAL A 452 -9.88 19.47 10.87
CA VAL A 452 -8.79 18.54 11.16
C VAL A 452 -9.17 17.19 10.58
N VAL A 453 -8.29 16.63 9.75
CA VAL A 453 -8.48 15.31 9.13
C VAL A 453 -7.44 14.34 9.69
N VAL A 454 -7.92 13.26 10.28
CA VAL A 454 -7.07 12.14 10.74
C VAL A 454 -7.21 10.99 9.77
N GLN A 455 -6.12 10.60 9.14
CA GLN A 455 -6.04 9.47 8.23
C GLN A 455 -5.28 8.33 8.89
N VAL A 456 -5.91 7.17 8.95
CA VAL A 456 -5.33 5.98 9.58
C VAL A 456 -5.25 4.85 8.56
N PRO A 457 -4.06 4.59 7.99
CA PRO A 457 -3.88 3.48 7.07
C PRO A 457 -3.76 2.16 7.83
N SER A 458 -4.27 1.08 7.25
CA SER A 458 -4.22 -0.26 7.81
C SER A 458 -4.22 -1.31 6.71
N THR A 459 -3.59 -2.45 6.96
CA THR A 459 -3.55 -3.57 6.03
C THR A 459 -4.13 -4.81 6.69
N TRP A 460 -4.96 -5.53 5.94
CA TRP A 460 -5.68 -6.71 6.40
C TRP A 460 -5.45 -7.85 5.42
N CYS A 461 -5.44 -9.08 5.93
CA CYS A 461 -5.32 -10.28 5.11
C CYS A 461 -6.65 -11.04 5.12
N LEU A 462 -7.08 -11.45 3.93
CA LEU A 462 -8.24 -12.31 3.75
C LEU A 462 -7.77 -13.76 3.75
N LYS A 463 -8.38 -14.60 4.58
CA LYS A 463 -8.00 -16.01 4.75
C LYS A 463 -9.22 -16.91 4.67
N GLU A 464 -9.01 -18.16 4.30
CA GLU A 464 -10.03 -19.20 4.37
C GLU A 464 -10.53 -19.36 5.82
N ASP A 465 -11.84 -19.54 6.04
CA ASP A 465 -12.43 -19.65 7.38
C ASP A 465 -11.95 -20.91 8.11
N PRO A 466 -11.14 -20.81 9.19
CA PRO A 466 -10.57 -21.97 9.85
C PRO A 466 -11.60 -22.93 10.44
N ALA A 467 -12.72 -22.39 10.92
CA ALA A 467 -13.78 -23.20 11.50
C ALA A 467 -14.43 -24.11 10.44
N THR A 468 -14.73 -23.56 9.26
CA THR A 468 -15.31 -24.32 8.16
C THR A 468 -14.33 -25.34 7.61
N MET A 469 -13.07 -24.95 7.40
CA MET A 469 -12.07 -25.84 6.82
C MET A 469 -11.72 -27.01 7.75
N SER A 470 -11.69 -26.78 9.06
CA SER A 470 -11.50 -27.84 10.06
C SER A 470 -12.63 -28.88 10.02
N LEU A 471 -13.89 -28.45 9.87
CA LEU A 471 -15.02 -29.38 9.72
C LEU A 471 -14.96 -30.20 8.44
N LEU A 472 -14.44 -29.60 7.37
CA LEU A 472 -14.24 -30.29 6.10
C LEU A 472 -13.00 -31.20 6.09
N GLN A 473 -12.33 -31.34 7.25
CA GLN A 473 -11.10 -32.11 7.42
C GLN A 473 -9.98 -31.64 6.48
N ARG A 474 -9.95 -30.34 6.17
CA ARG A 474 -8.91 -29.72 5.34
C ARG A 474 -7.73 -29.30 6.21
N SER A 475 -6.52 -29.57 5.72
CA SER A 475 -5.31 -28.94 6.23
C SER A 475 -5.27 -27.49 5.79
N LEU A 476 -5.22 -26.56 6.75
CA LEU A 476 -4.99 -25.15 6.47
C LEU A 476 -3.54 -24.78 6.73
N ASP A 477 -3.00 -23.97 5.83
CA ASP A 477 -1.79 -23.21 6.06
C ASP A 477 -2.22 -21.86 6.69
N PRO A 478 -1.86 -21.57 7.96
CA PRO A 478 -2.23 -20.33 8.63
C PRO A 478 -1.56 -19.08 8.05
N GLU A 479 -0.48 -19.24 7.28
CA GLU A 479 0.25 -18.15 6.62
C GLU A 479 -0.33 -17.84 5.24
N LYS A 480 -1.03 -18.80 4.63
CA LYS A 480 -1.66 -18.64 3.32
C LYS A 480 -2.72 -17.54 3.36
N THR A 481 -2.39 -16.43 2.73
CA THR A 481 -3.28 -15.29 2.54
C THR A 481 -3.88 -15.36 1.14
N LEU A 482 -5.20 -15.17 1.04
CA LEU A 482 -5.89 -15.08 -0.25
C LEU A 482 -5.53 -13.76 -0.95
N VAL A 483 -5.73 -12.65 -0.24
CA VAL A 483 -5.47 -11.28 -0.73
C VAL A 483 -5.17 -10.35 0.44
N TYR A 484 -4.36 -9.33 0.19
CA TYR A 484 -4.17 -8.19 1.09
C TYR A 484 -5.11 -7.04 0.70
N VAL A 485 -5.80 -6.49 1.69
CA VAL A 485 -6.66 -5.30 1.56
C VAL A 485 -6.01 -4.15 2.30
N TYR A 486 -5.77 -3.07 1.58
CA TYR A 486 -5.34 -1.79 2.13
C TYR A 486 -6.57 -0.94 2.44
N PHE A 487 -6.62 -0.43 3.66
CA PHE A 487 -7.80 0.23 4.17
C PHE A 487 -7.41 1.51 4.89
N LEU A 488 -7.94 2.64 4.42
CA LEU A 488 -7.68 3.98 4.93
C LEU A 488 -8.93 4.52 5.61
N MET A 489 -8.85 4.85 6.89
CA MET A 489 -9.98 5.42 7.65
C MET A 489 -9.76 6.91 7.92
N HIS A 490 -10.77 7.74 7.62
CA HIS A 490 -10.74 9.19 7.77
C HIS A 490 -11.64 9.66 8.91
N PHE A 491 -11.08 10.25 9.98
CA PHE A 491 -11.84 10.97 11.00
C PHE A 491 -11.80 12.46 10.71
N LEU A 492 -12.93 13.15 10.89
CA LEU A 492 -13.10 14.57 10.63
C LEU A 492 -13.48 15.26 11.95
N PHE A 493 -12.91 16.44 12.19
CA PHE A 493 -13.15 17.30 13.36
C PHE A 493 -13.20 18.77 12.99
#